data_AF-A0A699ZXA1-F1
#
_entry.id   AF-A0A699ZXA1-F1
#
_cell.length_a   1.000
_cell.length_b   1.000
_cell.length_c   1.000
_cell.angle_alpha   90.00
_cell.angle_beta   90.00
_cell.angle_gamma   90.00
#
_symmetry.space_group_name_H-M   'P 1'
#
loop_
_entity.id
_entity.type
_entity.pdbx_description
1 polymer ?
#
loop_
_entity_poly.entity_id
_entity_poly.type
_entity_poly.pdbx_seq_one_letter_code
_entity_poly.pdbx_strand_id
1 'polypeptide(L)'
;MDIGRTVLMVFWSLAEPARLAAGWNGNLQENVPWLVLFCILTFIPTHATVYYMLLGSTDTRPYHQAVQVTQAILLELELLVGMYAVGLLA
;
A
#
# COMPACT_ATOMS: atom_id res chain seq x y z
N MET A 1 -16.72 -17.45 3.46
CA MET A 1 -16.37 -16.05 3.75
C MET A 1 -15.11 -16.08 4.59
N ASP A 2 -13.96 -15.83 3.97
CA ASP A 2 -12.65 -15.92 4.64
C ASP A 2 -12.46 -14.82 5.66
N ILE A 3 -12.50 -15.18 6.95
CA ILE A 3 -12.19 -14.32 8.09
C ILE A 3 -10.86 -13.57 7.87
N GLY A 4 -9.86 -14.22 7.26
CA GLY A 4 -8.57 -13.60 6.94
C GLY A 4 -8.68 -12.38 6.02
N ARG A 5 -9.55 -12.41 5.01
CA ARG A 5 -9.78 -11.27 4.11
C ARG A 5 -10.40 -10.09 4.86
N THR A 6 -11.35 -10.36 5.76
CA THR A 6 -12.01 -9.33 6.57
C THR A 6 -11.03 -8.67 7.52
N VAL A 7 -10.19 -9.45 8.20
CA VAL A 7 -9.17 -8.93 9.12
C VAL A 7 -8.17 -8.05 8.36
N LEU A 8 -7.67 -8.51 7.22
CA LEU A 8 -6.73 -7.73 6.39
C LEU A 8 -7.37 -6.42 5.88
N MET A 9 -8.63 -6.45 5.45
CA MET A 9 -9.37 -5.25 5.03
C MET A 9 -9.53 -4.23 6.17
N VAL A 10 -9.72 -4.68 7.42
CA VAL A 10 -9.81 -3.79 8.59
C VAL A 10 -8.46 -3.16 8.91
N PHE A 11 -7.38 -3.93 8.85
CA PHE A 11 -6.04 -3.35 9.02
C PHE A 11 -5.68 -2.39 7.89
N TRP A 12 -6.04 -2.74 6.65
CA TRP A 12 -5.85 -1.89 5.49
C TRP A 12 -6.64 -0.58 5.62
N SER A 13 -7.91 -0.63 6.03
CA SER A 13 -8.74 0.57 6.16
C SER A 13 -8.26 1.54 7.26
N LEU A 14 -7.53 1.05 8.26
CA LEU A 14 -6.90 1.87 9.30
C LEU A 14 -5.52 2.38 8.87
N ALA A 15 -4.74 1.56 8.15
CA ALA A 15 -3.41 1.90 7.69
C ALA A 15 -3.42 2.86 6.51
N GLU A 16 -4.37 2.73 5.58
CA GLU A 16 -4.42 3.51 4.35
C GLU A 16 -4.59 5.03 4.59
N PRO A 17 -5.48 5.50 5.50
CA PRO A 17 -5.57 6.92 5.83
C PRO A 17 -4.28 7.46 6.48
N ALA A 18 -3.67 6.67 7.36
CA ALA A 18 -2.41 7.04 8.01
C ALA A 18 -1.26 7.13 7.00
N ARG A 19 -1.24 6.22 6.02
CA ARG A 19 -0.29 6.20 4.90
C ARG A 19 -0.46 7.47 4.05
N LEU A 20 -1.67 7.78 3.61
CA LEU A 20 -1.95 8.98 2.82
C LEU A 20 -1.57 10.27 3.58
N ALA A 21 -1.89 10.35 4.88
CA ALA A 21 -1.51 11.50 5.71
C ALA A 21 0.02 11.61 5.86
N ALA A 22 0.73 10.50 6.04
CA ALA A 22 2.18 10.46 6.12
C ALA A 22 2.84 10.86 4.78
N GLY A 23 2.30 10.42 3.65
CA GLY A 23 2.77 10.81 2.32
C GLY A 23 2.55 12.30 2.04
N TRP A 24 1.37 12.83 2.39
CA TRP A 24 1.09 14.27 2.27
C TRP A 24 2.02 15.11 3.14
N ASN A 25 2.14 14.78 4.43
CA ASN A 25 2.98 15.54 5.36
C ASN A 25 4.47 15.41 5.04
N GLY A 26 4.93 14.20 4.69
CA GLY A 26 6.32 13.97 4.31
C GLY A 26 6.72 14.72 3.04
N ASN A 27 5.87 14.71 2.02
CA ASN A 27 6.16 15.36 0.74
C ASN A 27 6.00 16.89 0.80
N LEU A 28 4.98 17.41 1.50
CA LEU A 28 4.71 18.85 1.54
C LEU A 28 5.59 19.61 2.53
N GLN A 29 6.07 18.94 3.58
CA GLN A 29 6.91 19.54 4.64
C GLN A 29 8.36 19.05 4.59
N GLU A 30 8.74 18.34 3.53
CA GLU A 30 10.08 17.73 3.33
C GLU A 30 10.57 16.92 4.55
N ASN A 31 9.63 16.31 5.27
CA ASN A 31 9.90 15.75 6.58
C ASN A 31 10.16 14.23 6.43
N VAL A 32 11.44 13.89 6.29
CA VAL A 32 11.95 12.53 6.01
C VAL A 32 11.33 11.44 6.91
N PRO A 33 11.19 11.61 8.24
CA PRO A 33 10.54 10.62 9.11
C PRO A 33 9.11 10.25 8.70
N TRP A 34 8.31 11.20 8.19
CA TRP A 34 6.95 10.92 7.72
C TRP A 34 6.95 10.17 6.39
N LEU A 35 7.94 10.44 5.53
CA LEU A 35 8.16 9.72 4.28
C LEU A 35 8.62 8.28 4.55
N VAL A 36 9.46 8.05 5.56
CA VAL A 36 9.83 6.71 6.03
C VAL A 36 8.61 5.96 6.58
N LEU A 37 7.75 6.64 7.37
CA LEU A 37 6.49 6.04 7.85
C LEU A 37 5.56 5.68 6.68
N PHE A 38 5.47 6.53 5.65
CA PHE A 38 4.75 6.24 4.41
C PHE A 38 5.28 4.97 3.72
N CYS A 39 6.60 4.82 3.60
CA CYS A 39 7.20 3.61 3.02
C CYS A 39 6.90 2.36 3.85
N ILE A 40 7.00 2.42 5.19
CA ILE A 40 6.72 1.27 6.07
C ILE A 40 5.25 0.86 5.99
N LEU A 41 4.33 1.84 6.02
CA LEU A 41 2.90 1.58 5.89
C LEU A 41 2.54 1.06 4.50
N THR A 42 3.23 1.48 3.44
CA THR A 42 3.07 0.90 2.11
C THR A 42 3.57 -0.56 2.07
N PHE A 43 4.72 -0.84 2.66
CA PHE A 43 5.39 -2.15 2.58
C PHE A 43 4.74 -3.27 3.40
N ILE A 44 4.15 -2.95 4.56
CA ILE A 44 3.63 -3.98 5.46
C ILE A 44 2.12 -4.19 5.25
N PRO A 45 1.22 -3.31 5.73
CA PRO A 45 -0.21 -3.58 5.65
C PRO A 45 -0.75 -3.52 4.21
N THR A 46 -0.27 -2.60 3.38
CA THR A 46 -0.81 -2.43 2.02
C THR A 46 -0.35 -3.53 1.07
N HIS A 47 0.95 -3.85 1.07
CA HIS A 47 1.51 -4.97 0.31
C HIS A 47 0.91 -6.32 0.72
N ALA A 48 0.87 -6.63 2.02
CA ALA A 48 0.29 -7.89 2.49
C ALA A 48 -1.17 -8.06 2.07
N THR A 49 -1.96 -6.98 2.10
CA THR A 49 -3.38 -6.99 1.74
C THR A 49 -3.57 -7.22 0.24
N VAL A 50 -2.80 -6.51 -0.60
CA VAL A 50 -2.93 -6.62 -2.07
C VAL A 50 -2.50 -8.00 -2.56
N TYR A 51 -1.38 -8.53 -2.06
CA TYR A 51 -0.91 -9.88 -2.44
C TYR A 51 -1.86 -10.98 -1.94
N TYR A 52 -2.42 -10.85 -0.74
CA TYR A 52 -3.43 -11.79 -0.26
C TYR A 52 -4.69 -11.80 -1.14
N MET A 53 -5.13 -10.62 -1.60
CA MET A 53 -6.28 -10.52 -2.51
C MET A 53 -5.96 -11.10 -3.89
N LEU A 54 -4.75 -10.88 -4.40
CA LEU A 54 -4.28 -11.42 -5.69
C LEU A 54 -4.21 -12.96 -5.68
N LEU A 55 -3.76 -13.56 -4.58
CA LEU A 55 -3.74 -15.01 -4.41
C LEU A 55 -5.14 -15.60 -4.24
N GLY A 56 -6.05 -14.86 -3.61
CA GLY A 56 -7.44 -15.28 -3.40
C GLY A 56 -8.39 -15.04 -4.58
N SER A 57 -7.93 -14.40 -5.67
CA SER A 57 -8.77 -14.02 -6.81
C SER A 57 -8.68 -14.97 -8.02
N THR A 58 -7.95 -16.08 -7.90
CA THR A 58 -7.76 -17.09 -8.97
C THR A 58 -9.06 -17.68 -9.52
N ASP A 59 -10.18 -17.57 -8.80
CA ASP A 59 -11.50 -18.09 -9.20
C ASP A 59 -12.55 -16.99 -9.48
N THR A 60 -12.12 -15.72 -9.55
CA THR A 60 -13.02 -14.58 -9.74
C THR A 60 -13.05 -14.06 -11.17
N ARG A 61 -14.11 -13.31 -11.52
CA ARG A 61 -14.31 -12.73 -12.86
C ARG A 61 -13.04 -11.98 -13.32
N PRO A 62 -12.65 -12.07 -14.60
CA PRO A 62 -11.40 -11.51 -15.12
C PRO A 62 -11.24 -10.01 -14.88
N TYR A 63 -12.36 -9.27 -14.79
CA TYR A 63 -12.37 -7.86 -14.43
C TYR A 63 -11.77 -7.59 -13.03
N HIS A 64 -12.12 -8.41 -12.02
CA HIS A 64 -11.62 -8.22 -10.66
C HIS A 64 -10.12 -8.53 -10.56
N GLN A 65 -9.65 -9.53 -11.32
CA GLN A 65 -8.24 -9.85 -11.42
C GLN A 65 -7.43 -8.70 -12.04
N ALA A 66 -7.95 -8.07 -13.10
CA ALA A 66 -7.29 -6.93 -13.74
C ALA A 66 -7.13 -5.73 -12.79
N VAL A 67 -8.17 -5.42 -12.01
CA VAL A 67 -8.12 -4.34 -11.01
C VAL A 67 -7.08 -4.63 -9.94
N GLN A 68 -7.02 -5.86 -9.43
CA GLN A 68 -6.05 -6.22 -8.39
C GLN A 68 -4.60 -6.23 -8.90
N VAL A 69 -4.37 -6.70 -10.13
CA VAL A 69 -3.04 -6.62 -10.77
C VAL A 69 -2.62 -5.16 -10.95
N THR A 70 -3.53 -4.30 -11.39
CA THR A 70 -3.26 -2.86 -11.55
C THR A 70 -2.93 -2.22 -10.21
N GLN A 71 -3.68 -2.57 -9.16
CA GLN A 71 -3.43 -2.11 -7.79
C GLN A 71 -2.06 -2.57 -7.27
N ALA A 72 -1.65 -3.80 -7.57
CA ALA A 72 -0.32 -4.30 -7.21
C ALA A 72 0.80 -3.51 -7.92
N ILE A 73 0.66 -3.26 -9.21
CA ILE A 73 1.65 -2.48 -9.98
C ILE A 73 1.79 -1.06 -9.43
N LEU A 74 0.66 -0.39 -9.17
CA LEU A 74 0.68 0.97 -8.61
C LEU A 74 1.34 1.01 -7.24
N LEU A 75 1.12 -0.01 -6.41
CA LEU A 75 1.72 -0.11 -5.09
C LEU A 75 3.25 -0.24 -5.16
N GLU A 76 3.77 -1.06 -6.06
CA GLU A 76 5.22 -1.19 -6.28
C GLU A 76 5.84 0.14 -6.74
N LEU A 77 5.15 0.86 -7.64
CA LEU A 77 5.61 2.18 -8.09
C LEU A 77 5.61 3.21 -6.95
N GLU A 78 4.57 3.24 -6.12
CA GLU A 78 4.50 4.11 -4.94
C GLU A 78 5.65 3.85 -3.97
N LEU A 79 5.98 2.58 -3.73
CA LEU A 79 7.08 2.20 -2.86
C LEU A 79 8.43 2.67 -3.43
N LEU A 80 8.68 2.45 -4.72
CA LEU A 80 9.91 2.88 -5.38
C LEU A 80 10.09 4.39 -5.33
N VAL A 81 9.03 5.15 -5.62
CA VAL A 81 9.04 6.62 -5.56
C VAL A 81 9.28 7.10 -4.12
N GLY A 82 8.62 6.49 -3.14
CA GLY A 82 8.83 6.80 -1.72
C GLY A 82 10.27 6.54 -1.27
N MET A 83 10.84 5.39 -1.64
CA MET A 83 12.24 5.05 -1.33
C MET A 83 13.23 6.01 -2.00
N TYR A 84 12.99 6.38 -3.25
CA TYR A 84 13.81 7.37 -3.94
C TYR A 84 13.74 8.74 -3.26
N ALA A 85 12.54 9.20 -2.89
CA ALA A 85 12.35 10.47 -2.21
C ALA A 85 13.03 10.48 -0.82
N VAL A 86 12.94 9.38 -0.05
CA VAL A 86 13.70 9.23 1.20
C VAL A 86 15.21 9.30 0.94
N GLY A 87 15.72 8.58 -0.06
CA GLY A 87 17.16 8.58 -0.37
C GLY A 87 17.69 9.91 -0.92
N LEU A 88 16.83 10.74 -1.50
CA LEU A 88 17.19 12.09 -1.95
C LEU A 88 17.23 13.10 -0.79
N LEU A 89 16.35 12.92 0.20
CA LEU A 89 16.16 13.86 1.32
C LEU A 89 16.94 13.49 2.59
N ALA A 90 17.48 12.26 2.68
CA ALA A 90 18.30 11.75 3.78
C ALA A 90 19.78 12.12 3.63
#